data_AF-A0A6A3GJ60-F1
#
_entry.id   AF-A0A6A3GJ60-F1
#
_cell.length_a   1.000
_cell.length_b   1.000
_cell.length_c   1.000
_cell.angle_alpha   90.00
_cell.angle_beta   90.00
_cell.angle_gamma   90.00
#
_symmetry.space_group_name_H-M   'P 1'
#
loop_
_entity.id
_entity.type
_entity.pdbx_description
1 polymer ?
#
loop_
_entity_poly.entity_id
_entity_poly.type
_entity_poly.pdbx_seq_one_letter_code
_entity_poly.pdbx_strand_id
1 'polypeptide(L)'
;MREIMMDGAREFTSKVTAELLELMQVKQATPVPYRPNLLGLVERFHRTWKDIVSLYVDEGQDDWDDFLPCALYAYNSSQHATHGYQPNELMMGRKLKTPAELLRRNRLAHPHGTLNAYHEVLLQDLKKARELAALALQKEQACQAMYYNQRKVRRRGAFAPNQLIWVYRPARGKKTTKFGHRWRGPGQIMEPAGYDNYKIKMLDSGQELVTHCSFLLPYYYPQHLLEQMARDIALDLREEATGAADID
;
A
#
# COMPACT_ATOMS: atom_id res chain seq x y z
N MET A 1 4.46 14.66 19.05
CA MET A 1 5.52 13.64 18.88
C MET A 1 5.51 13.22 17.41
N ARG A 2 6.68 13.13 16.77
CA ARG A 2 6.77 12.73 15.35
C ARG A 2 6.80 11.20 15.28
N GLU A 3 6.13 10.63 14.29
CA GLU A 3 6.09 9.19 14.09
C GLU A 3 6.67 8.85 12.72
N ILE A 4 7.42 7.75 12.63
CA ILE A 4 7.89 7.19 11.37
C ILE A 4 7.41 5.75 11.28
N MET A 5 6.80 5.42 10.15
CA MET A 5 6.37 4.07 9.84
C MET A 5 7.42 3.38 8.97
N MET A 6 7.95 2.25 9.44
CA MET A 6 8.97 1.46 8.72
C MET A 6 8.49 0.02 8.62
N ASP A 7 8.97 -0.74 7.63
CA ASP A 7 8.72 -2.18 7.63
C ASP A 7 9.50 -2.88 8.76
N GLY A 8 9.16 -4.14 9.01
CA GLY A 8 9.83 -4.97 10.01
C GLY A 8 11.16 -5.55 9.55
N ALA A 9 11.86 -4.92 8.59
CA ALA A 9 13.16 -5.41 8.12
C ALA A 9 14.21 -5.35 9.24
N ARG A 10 15.20 -6.25 9.18
CA ARG A 10 16.19 -6.40 10.26
C ARG A 10 17.10 -5.17 10.38
N GLU A 11 17.29 -4.50 9.26
CA GLU A 11 18.04 -3.27 9.08
C GLU A 11 17.43 -2.11 9.89
N PHE A 12 16.09 -2.07 10.00
CA PHE A 12 15.38 -1.01 10.73
C PHE A 12 15.02 -1.37 12.18
N THR A 13 15.36 -2.57 12.63
CA THR A 13 15.12 -3.05 14.01
C THR A 13 16.42 -3.18 14.82
N SER A 14 17.51 -2.60 14.31
CA SER A 14 18.80 -2.59 14.99
C SER A 14 18.81 -1.66 16.21
N LYS A 15 19.67 -1.95 17.20
CA LYS A 15 19.86 -1.06 18.36
C LYS A 15 20.30 0.34 17.95
N VAL A 16 21.16 0.45 16.94
CA VAL A 16 21.65 1.74 16.42
C VAL A 16 20.49 2.57 15.87
N THR A 17 19.57 1.94 15.14
CA THR A 17 18.38 2.61 14.61
C THR A 17 17.45 3.08 15.73
N ALA A 18 17.28 2.28 16.79
CA ALA A 18 16.46 2.64 17.94
C ALA A 18 17.01 3.87 18.68
N GLU A 19 18.32 3.87 19.00
CA GLU A 19 19.00 5.00 19.65
C GLU A 19 18.92 6.29 18.79
N LEU A 20 19.10 6.17 17.47
CA LEU A 20 18.96 7.31 16.56
C LEU A 20 17.54 7.89 16.59
N LEU A 21 16.51 7.04 16.56
CA LEU A 21 15.12 7.50 16.61
C LEU A 21 14.77 8.14 17.96
N GLU A 22 15.34 7.65 19.06
CA GLU A 22 15.21 8.25 20.39
C GLU A 22 15.84 9.65 20.44
N LEU A 23 17.07 9.81 19.93
CA LEU A 23 17.73 11.12 19.81
C LEU A 23 16.94 12.09 18.93
N MET A 24 16.29 11.60 17.87
CA MET A 24 15.43 12.40 17.00
C MET A 24 14.04 12.66 17.60
N GLN A 25 13.72 12.09 18.77
CA GLN A 25 12.41 12.16 19.43
C GLN A 25 11.27 11.66 18.52
N VAL A 26 11.56 10.60 17.76
CA VAL A 26 10.66 9.96 16.81
C VAL A 26 10.24 8.59 17.33
N LYS A 27 8.94 8.31 17.28
CA LYS A 27 8.41 6.98 17.56
C LYS A 27 8.38 6.13 16.29
N GLN A 28 8.97 4.94 16.33
CA GLN A 28 8.86 3.95 15.26
C GLN A 28 7.52 3.21 15.37
N ALA A 29 6.78 3.13 14.27
CA ALA A 29 5.62 2.26 14.13
C ALA A 29 5.93 1.18 13.09
N THR A 30 5.88 -0.09 13.50
CA THR A 30 6.10 -1.22 12.59
C THR A 30 4.76 -1.90 12.30
N PRO A 31 4.32 -1.98 11.03
CA PRO A 31 3.11 -2.70 10.67
C PRO A 31 3.25 -4.20 10.95
N VAL A 32 2.12 -4.85 11.23
CA VAL A 32 2.05 -6.31 11.38
C VAL A 32 2.68 -6.98 10.14
N PRO A 33 3.51 -8.03 10.31
CA PRO A 33 4.09 -8.76 9.19
C PRO A 33 3.03 -9.14 8.15
N TYR A 34 3.38 -9.02 6.86
CA TYR A 34 2.50 -9.30 5.71
C TYR A 34 1.35 -8.30 5.48
N ARG A 35 1.51 -7.03 5.89
CA ARG A 35 0.65 -5.90 5.52
C ARG A 35 1.36 -4.89 4.60
N PRO A 36 1.72 -5.25 3.35
CA PRO A 36 2.31 -4.30 2.40
C PRO A 36 1.43 -3.05 2.21
N ASN A 37 0.11 -3.22 2.27
CA ASN A 37 -0.88 -2.14 2.16
C ASN A 37 -0.69 -0.99 3.17
N LEU A 38 -0.12 -1.26 4.37
CA LEU A 38 0.14 -0.21 5.37
C LEU A 38 1.30 0.71 4.98
N LEU A 39 2.23 0.21 4.16
CA LEU A 39 3.30 0.98 3.53
C LEU A 39 2.97 1.28 2.05
N GLY A 40 1.70 1.12 1.67
CA GLY A 40 1.28 1.16 0.26
C GLY A 40 1.53 2.50 -0.43
N LEU A 41 1.72 3.60 0.32
CA LEU A 41 2.17 4.87 -0.26
C LEU A 41 3.63 4.80 -0.71
N VAL A 42 4.51 4.24 0.12
CA VAL A 42 5.92 4.03 -0.20
C VAL A 42 6.06 3.01 -1.32
N GLU A 43 5.28 1.93 -1.30
CA GLU A 43 5.29 0.93 -2.40
C GLU A 43 4.80 1.52 -3.73
N ARG A 44 3.76 2.36 -3.70
CA ARG A 44 3.32 3.08 -4.90
C ARG A 44 4.36 4.06 -5.40
N PHE A 45 5.01 4.79 -4.50
CA PHE A 45 6.15 5.65 -4.85
C PHE A 45 7.28 4.83 -5.48
N HIS A 46 7.62 3.67 -4.89
CA HIS A 46 8.63 2.75 -5.42
C HIS A 46 8.34 2.30 -6.83
N ARG A 47 7.07 2.04 -7.16
CA ARG A 47 6.68 1.73 -8.53
C ARG A 47 6.89 2.94 -9.44
N THR A 48 6.35 4.10 -9.09
CA THR A 48 6.41 5.30 -9.94
C THR A 48 7.84 5.74 -10.26
N TRP A 49 8.75 5.77 -9.27
CA TRP A 49 10.12 6.22 -9.56
C TRP A 49 10.88 5.18 -10.40
N LYS A 50 10.64 3.88 -10.17
CA LYS A 50 11.21 2.82 -11.02
C LYS A 50 10.72 2.94 -12.45
N ASP A 51 9.42 3.17 -12.65
CA ASP A 51 8.85 3.38 -13.98
C ASP A 51 9.51 4.59 -14.67
N ILE A 52 9.77 5.69 -13.94
CA ILE A 52 10.46 6.85 -14.49
C ILE A 52 11.91 6.52 -14.86
N VAL A 53 12.66 5.90 -13.96
CA VAL A 53 14.09 5.59 -14.16
C VAL A 53 14.28 4.56 -15.26
N SER A 54 13.41 3.54 -15.36
CA SER A 54 13.48 2.51 -16.40
C SER A 54 13.32 3.04 -17.83
N LEU A 55 12.84 4.27 -18.00
CA LEU A 55 12.74 4.90 -19.32
C LEU A 55 14.07 5.44 -19.83
N TYR A 56 15.04 5.68 -18.94
CA TYR A 56 16.30 6.37 -19.26
C TYR A 56 17.53 5.49 -19.08
N VAL A 57 17.43 4.47 -18.24
CA VAL A 57 18.50 3.53 -17.93
C VAL A 57 18.85 2.67 -19.16
N ASP A 58 20.14 2.45 -19.35
CA ASP A 58 20.67 1.60 -20.43
C ASP A 58 20.37 0.11 -20.20
N GLU A 59 20.54 -0.73 -21.23
CA GLU A 59 20.30 -2.18 -21.14
C GLU A 59 21.12 -2.85 -20.02
N GLY A 60 22.30 -2.31 -19.71
CA GLY A 60 23.19 -2.77 -18.63
C GLY A 60 22.71 -2.44 -17.21
N GLN A 61 21.80 -1.48 -17.03
CA GLN A 61 21.26 -1.04 -15.73
C GLN A 61 22.28 -0.55 -14.70
N ASP A 62 23.47 -0.13 -15.13
CA ASP A 62 24.55 0.31 -14.24
C ASP A 62 24.57 1.83 -14.00
N ASP A 63 23.71 2.60 -14.68
CA ASP A 63 23.65 4.07 -14.70
C ASP A 63 22.36 4.66 -14.07
N TRP A 64 21.60 3.84 -13.34
CA TRP A 64 20.30 4.24 -12.79
C TRP A 64 20.38 5.34 -11.73
N ASP A 65 21.50 5.47 -11.04
CA ASP A 65 21.72 6.46 -9.99
C ASP A 65 21.88 7.88 -10.56
N ASP A 66 22.42 8.02 -11.77
CA ASP A 66 22.53 9.30 -12.48
C ASP A 66 21.16 9.92 -12.79
N PHE A 67 20.13 9.10 -12.96
CA PHE A 67 18.76 9.56 -13.27
C PHE A 67 17.91 9.86 -12.03
N LEU A 68 18.38 9.53 -10.82
CA LEU A 68 17.62 9.77 -9.58
C LEU A 68 17.24 11.24 -9.37
N PRO A 69 18.13 12.24 -9.56
CA PRO A 69 17.77 13.64 -9.38
C PRO A 69 16.67 14.09 -10.35
N CYS A 70 16.74 13.63 -11.60
CA CYS A 70 15.74 13.92 -12.62
C CYS A 70 14.39 13.27 -12.29
N ALA A 71 14.40 12.00 -11.87
CA ALA A 71 13.18 11.29 -11.48
C ALA A 71 12.51 11.93 -10.26
N LEU A 72 13.30 12.33 -9.26
CA LEU A 72 12.81 13.02 -8.07
C LEU A 72 12.21 14.39 -8.42
N TYR A 73 12.86 15.15 -9.31
CA TYR A 73 12.34 16.44 -9.78
C TYR A 73 11.03 16.26 -10.55
N ALA A 74 10.98 15.30 -11.47
CA ALA A 74 9.79 14.96 -12.24
C ALA A 74 8.64 14.57 -11.32
N TYR A 75 8.88 13.70 -10.34
CA TYR A 75 7.86 13.29 -9.37
C TYR A 75 7.34 14.48 -8.55
N ASN A 76 8.23 15.29 -7.98
CA ASN A 76 7.85 16.41 -7.12
C ASN A 76 7.21 17.59 -7.86
N SER A 77 7.41 17.69 -9.19
CA SER A 77 6.80 18.70 -10.07
C SER A 77 5.56 18.20 -10.81
N SER A 78 5.24 16.90 -10.74
CA SER A 78 4.07 16.33 -11.41
C SER A 78 2.82 16.48 -10.55
N GLN A 79 1.69 16.75 -11.17
CA GLN A 79 0.41 16.77 -10.47
C GLN A 79 -0.08 15.35 -10.20
N HIS A 80 -0.42 15.05 -8.95
CA HIS A 80 -0.93 13.74 -8.58
C HIS A 80 -2.45 13.67 -8.77
N ALA A 81 -2.94 12.64 -9.47
CA ALA A 81 -4.37 12.48 -9.78
C ALA A 81 -5.29 12.50 -8.54
N THR A 82 -4.81 12.02 -7.39
CA THR A 82 -5.62 11.90 -6.16
C THR A 82 -6.03 13.25 -5.57
N HIS A 83 -5.18 14.27 -5.66
CA HIS A 83 -5.45 15.59 -5.06
C HIS A 83 -5.27 16.75 -6.05
N GLY A 84 -4.72 16.52 -7.24
CA GLY A 84 -4.54 17.53 -8.29
C GLY A 84 -3.37 18.50 -8.06
N TYR A 85 -2.58 18.31 -7.01
CA TYR A 85 -1.45 19.20 -6.66
C TYR A 85 -0.10 18.53 -6.87
N GLN A 86 0.95 19.34 -7.01
CA GLN A 86 2.33 18.86 -6.99
C GLN A 86 2.76 18.59 -5.53
N PRO A 87 3.52 17.51 -5.26
CA PRO A 87 4.06 17.27 -3.91
C PRO A 87 4.85 18.46 -3.36
N ASN A 88 5.67 19.10 -4.20
CA ASN A 88 6.45 20.26 -3.77
C ASN A 88 5.58 21.48 -3.44
N GLU A 89 4.44 21.64 -4.11
CA GLU A 89 3.48 22.71 -3.83
C GLU A 89 2.86 22.54 -2.45
N LEU A 90 2.50 21.31 -2.06
CA LEU A 90 1.93 21.02 -0.74
C LEU A 90 2.97 21.09 0.41
N MET A 91 4.23 20.78 0.10
CA MET A 91 5.32 20.78 1.08
C MET A 91 5.92 22.18 1.27
N MET A 92 6.29 22.85 0.17
CA MET A 92 7.03 24.12 0.17
C MET A 92 6.18 25.33 -0.22
N GLY A 93 4.92 25.15 -0.62
CA GLY A 93 4.05 26.24 -1.10
C GLY A 93 4.43 26.78 -2.48
N ARG A 94 5.32 26.09 -3.20
CA ARG A 94 5.88 26.56 -4.48
C ARG A 94 5.79 25.49 -5.54
N LYS A 95 5.40 25.88 -6.75
CA LYS A 95 5.47 25.00 -7.91
C LYS A 95 6.92 24.87 -8.37
N LEU A 96 7.34 23.64 -8.63
CA LEU A 96 8.60 23.41 -9.32
C LEU A 96 8.42 23.79 -10.79
N LYS A 97 9.47 24.36 -11.38
CA LYS A 97 9.43 24.89 -12.74
C LYS A 97 9.90 23.84 -13.72
N THR A 98 9.13 23.60 -14.77
CA THR A 98 9.59 22.69 -15.82
C THR A 98 10.79 23.32 -16.56
N PRO A 99 11.66 22.50 -17.19
CA PRO A 99 12.74 23.02 -18.02
C PRO A 99 12.26 24.04 -19.08
N ALA A 100 11.08 23.79 -19.67
CA ALA A 100 10.45 24.72 -20.61
C ALA A 100 10.09 26.09 -20.00
N GLU A 101 9.66 26.14 -18.74
CA GLU A 101 9.40 27.39 -18.02
C GLU A 101 10.68 28.14 -17.66
N LEU A 102 11.75 27.41 -17.32
CA LEU A 102 13.05 28.00 -17.04
C LEU A 102 13.65 28.67 -18.28
N LEU A 103 13.46 28.09 -19.47
CA LEU A 103 13.88 28.67 -20.74
C LEU A 103 13.10 29.96 -21.09
N ARG A 104 11.89 30.15 -20.54
CA ARG A 104 11.06 31.36 -20.72
C ARG A 104 11.38 32.48 -19.73
N ARG A 105 12.53 32.42 -19.02
CA ARG A 105 12.90 33.27 -17.86
C ARG A 105 12.85 34.78 -18.07
N ASN A 106 12.85 35.28 -19.31
CA ASN A 106 12.80 36.72 -19.60
C ASN A 106 11.46 37.41 -19.28
N ARG A 107 10.48 36.73 -18.66
CA ARG A 107 9.14 37.27 -18.35
C ARG A 107 8.70 37.20 -16.89
N LEU A 108 9.63 36.99 -15.95
CA LEU A 108 9.26 36.85 -14.53
C LEU A 108 9.37 38.19 -13.80
N ALA A 109 8.30 38.99 -13.89
CA ALA A 109 8.06 40.03 -12.89
C ALA A 109 7.86 39.33 -11.54
N HIS A 110 8.64 39.71 -10.53
CA HIS A 110 8.41 39.27 -9.16
C HIS A 110 7.27 40.16 -8.64
N PRO A 111 6.04 39.64 -8.48
CA PRO A 111 4.88 40.49 -8.25
C PRO A 111 4.89 41.16 -6.87
N HIS A 112 5.80 40.72 -5.97
CA HIS A 112 5.93 41.25 -4.62
C HIS A 112 7.14 42.17 -4.54
N GLY A 113 6.91 43.42 -4.10
CA GLY A 113 7.97 44.41 -3.92
C GLY A 113 8.87 44.16 -2.70
N THR A 114 8.45 43.32 -1.75
CA THR A 114 9.23 43.00 -0.53
C THR A 114 9.14 41.51 -0.18
N LEU A 115 10.15 41.02 0.57
CA LEU A 115 10.20 39.63 1.05
C LEU A 115 9.04 39.30 2.01
N ASN A 116 8.65 40.24 2.86
CA ASN A 116 7.56 40.03 3.83
C ASN A 116 6.21 39.87 3.13
N ALA A 117 5.92 40.72 2.14
CA ALA A 117 4.69 40.60 1.33
C ALA A 117 4.64 39.26 0.59
N TYR A 118 5.78 38.78 0.08
CA TYR A 118 5.87 37.45 -0.51
C TYR A 118 5.62 36.32 0.51
N HIS A 119 6.20 36.43 1.71
CA HIS A 119 6.05 35.43 2.75
C HIS A 119 4.61 35.26 3.21
N GLU A 120 3.88 36.38 3.39
CA GLU A 120 2.47 36.35 3.76
C GLU A 120 1.60 35.64 2.71
N VAL A 121 1.81 35.97 1.44
CA VAL A 121 1.09 35.33 0.32
C VAL A 121 1.43 33.83 0.25
N LEU A 122 2.71 33.47 0.40
CA LEU A 122 3.15 32.07 0.39
C LEU A 122 2.46 31.25 1.50
N LEU A 123 2.33 31.79 2.71
CA LEU A 123 1.66 31.11 3.81
C LEU A 123 0.16 30.96 3.56
N GLN A 124 -0.49 31.97 2.98
CA GLN A 124 -1.90 31.90 2.62
C GLN A 124 -2.15 30.86 1.53
N ASP A 125 -1.34 30.85 0.48
CA ASP A 125 -1.45 29.91 -0.63
C ASP A 125 -1.20 28.46 -0.17
N LEU A 126 -0.20 28.26 0.69
CA LEU A 126 0.09 26.95 1.28
C LEU A 126 -1.07 26.43 2.14
N LYS A 127 -1.73 27.30 2.94
CA LYS A 127 -2.93 26.93 3.70
C LYS A 127 -4.07 26.53 2.76
N LYS A 128 -4.39 27.37 1.78
CA LYS A 128 -5.45 27.11 0.79
C LYS A 128 -5.20 25.83 -0.01
N ALA A 129 -3.98 25.61 -0.47
CA ALA A 129 -3.61 24.41 -1.23
C ALA A 129 -3.80 23.15 -0.39
N ARG A 130 -3.44 23.17 0.90
CA ARG A 130 -3.66 22.04 1.81
C ARG A 130 -5.14 21.77 2.06
N GLU A 131 -5.94 22.81 2.25
CA GLU A 131 -7.39 22.69 2.44
C GLU A 131 -8.06 22.08 1.20
N LEU A 132 -7.76 22.62 0.01
CA LEU A 132 -8.29 22.11 -1.25
C LEU A 132 -7.81 20.69 -1.56
N ALA A 133 -6.54 20.37 -1.29
CA ALA A 133 -6.01 19.02 -1.44
C ALA A 133 -6.68 18.03 -0.49
N ALA A 134 -7.00 18.44 0.74
CA ALA A 134 -7.71 17.61 1.71
C ALA A 134 -9.15 17.31 1.24
N LEU A 135 -9.86 18.32 0.70
CA LEU A 135 -11.19 18.13 0.13
C LEU A 135 -11.18 17.20 -1.10
N ALA A 136 -10.21 17.39 -2.00
CA ALA A 136 -10.04 16.53 -3.17
C ALA A 136 -9.73 15.08 -2.76
N LEU A 137 -8.82 14.90 -1.80
CA LEU A 137 -8.47 13.60 -1.24
C LEU A 137 -9.68 12.90 -0.62
N GLN A 138 -10.51 13.63 0.15
CA GLN A 138 -11.70 13.05 0.79
C GLN A 138 -12.71 12.57 -0.26
N LYS A 139 -12.93 13.37 -1.32
CA LYS A 139 -13.82 13.00 -2.43
C LYS A 139 -13.32 11.74 -3.14
N GLU A 140 -12.04 11.69 -3.47
CA GLU A 140 -11.43 10.55 -4.15
C GLU A 140 -11.45 9.29 -3.29
N GLN A 141 -11.18 9.41 -1.99
CA GLN A 141 -11.32 8.30 -1.03
C GLN A 141 -12.75 7.77 -0.95
N ALA A 142 -13.76 8.66 -0.97
CA ALA A 142 -15.16 8.24 -0.98
C ALA A 142 -15.52 7.47 -2.26
N CYS A 143 -15.06 7.94 -3.43
CA CYS A 143 -15.23 7.23 -4.69
C CYS A 143 -14.55 5.84 -4.63
N GLN A 144 -13.30 5.77 -4.19
CA GLN A 144 -12.57 4.51 -4.05
C GLN A 144 -13.23 3.56 -3.06
N ALA A 145 -13.79 4.07 -1.95
CA ALA A 145 -14.53 3.29 -0.98
C ALA A 145 -15.81 2.70 -1.59
N MET A 146 -16.54 3.47 -2.40
CA MET A 146 -17.71 2.94 -3.12
C MET A 146 -17.32 1.77 -4.04
N TYR A 147 -16.29 1.92 -4.87
CA TYR A 147 -15.82 0.85 -5.75
C TYR A 147 -15.33 -0.38 -4.96
N TYR A 148 -14.61 -0.15 -3.85
CA TYR A 148 -14.14 -1.22 -2.99
C TYR A 148 -15.28 -2.00 -2.34
N ASN A 149 -16.30 -1.29 -1.84
CA ASN A 149 -17.44 -1.88 -1.13
C ASN A 149 -18.46 -2.54 -2.07
N GLN A 150 -18.58 -2.09 -3.32
CA GLN A 150 -19.48 -2.67 -4.33
C GLN A 150 -19.07 -4.10 -4.73
N ARG A 151 -17.76 -4.40 -4.72
CA ARG A 151 -17.29 -5.78 -4.84
C ARG A 151 -17.64 -6.51 -3.54
N LYS A 152 -18.69 -7.34 -3.57
CA LYS A 152 -19.16 -8.28 -2.52
C LYS A 152 -18.10 -9.31 -2.06
N VAL A 153 -16.82 -8.96 -2.01
CA VAL A 153 -15.67 -9.84 -1.77
C VAL A 153 -15.49 -10.15 -0.27
N ARG A 154 -16.22 -9.46 0.64
CA ARG A 154 -16.02 -9.57 2.10
C ARG A 154 -17.23 -10.07 2.90
N ARG A 155 -17.95 -11.09 2.42
CA ARG A 155 -18.79 -11.91 3.32
C ARG A 155 -18.07 -13.18 3.79
N ARG A 156 -16.79 -13.07 4.16
CA ARG A 156 -16.18 -14.11 5.01
C ARG A 156 -16.55 -13.76 6.45
N GLY A 157 -17.33 -14.62 7.10
CA GLY A 157 -17.76 -14.42 8.49
C GLY A 157 -16.56 -14.20 9.42
N ALA A 158 -16.75 -13.40 10.46
CA ALA A 158 -15.73 -13.22 11.49
C ALA A 158 -15.39 -14.58 12.13
N PHE A 159 -14.10 -14.81 12.37
CA PHE A 159 -13.68 -16.04 13.01
C PHE A 159 -13.99 -16.00 14.52
N ALA A 160 -14.44 -17.13 15.06
CA ALA A 160 -14.76 -17.26 16.48
C ALA A 160 -13.50 -17.56 17.31
N PRO A 161 -13.43 -17.11 18.58
CA PRO A 161 -12.43 -17.60 19.53
C PRO A 161 -12.45 -19.12 19.60
N ASN A 162 -11.29 -19.74 19.72
CA ASN A 162 -11.05 -21.19 19.70
C ASN A 162 -11.35 -21.92 18.38
N GLN A 163 -11.70 -21.21 17.31
CA GLN A 163 -11.90 -21.83 16.00
C GLN A 163 -10.56 -22.36 15.42
N LEU A 164 -10.61 -23.57 14.87
CA LEU A 164 -9.48 -24.16 14.13
C LEU A 164 -9.39 -23.56 12.73
N ILE A 165 -8.16 -23.23 12.33
CA ILE A 165 -7.84 -22.56 11.07
C ILE A 165 -6.59 -23.13 10.40
N TRP A 166 -6.53 -22.97 9.08
CA TRP A 166 -5.31 -23.02 8.29
C TRP A 166 -4.70 -21.63 8.17
N VAL A 167 -3.39 -21.56 8.24
CA VAL A 167 -2.59 -20.33 8.20
C VAL A 167 -1.71 -20.34 6.95
N TYR A 168 -1.85 -19.34 6.09
CA TYR A 168 -1.00 -19.19 4.92
C TYR A 168 0.40 -18.78 5.33
N ARG A 169 1.38 -19.63 5.03
CA ARG A 169 2.81 -19.33 5.15
C ARG A 169 3.46 -19.57 3.80
N PRO A 170 3.74 -18.51 3.02
CA PRO A 170 4.45 -18.67 1.77
C PRO A 170 5.83 -19.26 2.05
N ALA A 171 6.21 -20.24 1.25
CA ALA A 171 7.52 -20.87 1.27
C ALA A 171 8.62 -19.80 1.10
N ARG A 172 9.45 -19.60 2.13
CA ARG A 172 10.63 -18.70 2.09
C ARG A 172 11.90 -19.51 2.30
N GLY A 173 12.84 -19.46 1.35
CA GLY A 173 14.20 -19.99 1.48
C GLY A 173 14.76 -20.67 0.22
N LYS A 174 16.07 -20.94 0.19
CA LYS A 174 16.75 -21.64 -0.92
C LYS A 174 16.33 -23.10 -1.10
N LYS A 175 15.66 -23.72 -0.11
CA LYS A 175 15.27 -25.14 -0.10
C LYS A 175 13.76 -25.38 -0.30
N THR A 176 12.98 -24.35 -0.55
CA THR A 176 11.53 -24.52 -0.75
C THR A 176 11.22 -24.99 -2.17
N THR A 177 10.78 -26.23 -2.28
CA THR A 177 10.29 -26.84 -3.52
C THR A 177 8.98 -26.18 -3.95
N LYS A 178 8.73 -26.05 -5.26
CA LYS A 178 7.46 -25.54 -5.83
C LYS A 178 6.22 -26.27 -5.28
N PHE A 179 6.39 -27.50 -4.78
CA PHE A 179 5.36 -28.38 -4.21
C PHE A 179 5.17 -28.28 -2.68
N GLY A 180 5.85 -27.37 -1.99
CA GLY A 180 5.65 -27.19 -0.55
C GLY A 180 4.23 -26.68 -0.24
N HIS A 181 3.48 -27.38 0.61
CA HIS A 181 2.14 -26.95 1.01
C HIS A 181 2.21 -25.60 1.72
N ARG A 182 1.55 -24.59 1.15
CA ARG A 182 1.63 -23.19 1.60
C ARG A 182 0.72 -22.87 2.78
N TRP A 183 -0.20 -23.77 3.10
CA TRP A 183 -1.09 -23.64 4.24
C TRP A 183 -0.61 -24.56 5.37
N ARG A 184 -0.34 -24.00 6.54
CA ARG A 184 -0.01 -24.76 7.74
C ARG A 184 -1.17 -24.78 8.70
N GLY A 185 -1.39 -25.90 9.35
CA GLY A 185 -2.46 -26.08 10.31
C GLY A 185 -2.29 -27.40 11.05
N PRO A 186 -3.13 -27.64 12.07
CA PRO A 186 -4.16 -26.73 12.56
C PRO A 186 -3.61 -25.63 13.49
N GLY A 187 -4.08 -24.40 13.31
CA GLY A 187 -3.92 -23.30 14.26
C GLY A 187 -5.24 -22.99 14.97
N GLN A 188 -5.18 -22.43 16.17
CA GLN A 188 -6.35 -22.05 16.97
C GLN A 188 -6.37 -20.53 17.16
N ILE A 189 -7.52 -19.91 16.98
CA ILE A 189 -7.69 -18.47 17.25
C ILE A 189 -7.84 -18.25 18.75
N MET A 190 -7.04 -17.35 19.30
CA MET A 190 -7.10 -16.96 20.71
C MET A 190 -8.03 -15.76 20.86
N GLU A 191 -7.66 -14.63 20.25
CA GLU A 191 -8.38 -13.36 20.42
C GLU A 191 -8.24 -12.47 19.18
N PRO A 192 -9.23 -11.58 18.92
CA PRO A 192 -9.10 -10.54 17.91
C PRO A 192 -8.06 -9.50 18.36
N ALA A 193 -7.09 -9.22 17.49
CA ALA A 193 -6.03 -8.23 17.71
C ALA A 193 -6.33 -6.87 17.03
N GLY A 194 -7.58 -6.64 16.62
CA GLY A 194 -8.05 -5.42 15.95
C GLY A 194 -7.67 -5.33 14.46
N TYR A 195 -8.37 -4.47 13.72
CA TYR A 195 -8.13 -4.22 12.28
C TYR A 195 -8.12 -5.48 11.41
N ASP A 196 -9.07 -6.41 11.59
CA ASP A 196 -9.11 -7.71 10.90
C ASP A 196 -7.93 -8.67 11.23
N ASN A 197 -7.16 -8.40 12.28
CA ASN A 197 -6.10 -9.30 12.77
C ASN A 197 -6.59 -10.20 13.90
N TYR A 198 -6.03 -11.40 13.97
CA TYR A 198 -6.28 -12.38 15.02
C TYR A 198 -4.96 -12.85 15.61
N LYS A 199 -4.90 -12.95 16.93
CA LYS A 199 -3.86 -13.68 17.64
C LYS A 199 -4.20 -15.16 17.57
N ILE A 200 -3.25 -15.96 17.06
CA ILE A 200 -3.44 -17.38 16.83
C ILE A 200 -2.31 -18.16 17.49
N LYS A 201 -2.62 -19.40 17.90
CA LYS A 201 -1.67 -20.36 18.44
C LYS A 201 -1.60 -21.56 17.51
N MET A 202 -0.42 -21.83 16.97
CA MET A 202 -0.18 -23.00 16.15
C MET A 202 -0.16 -24.26 17.03
N LEU A 203 -0.96 -25.29 16.71
CA LEU A 203 -1.03 -26.50 17.53
C LEU A 203 0.16 -27.44 17.30
N ASP A 204 0.81 -27.37 16.12
CA ASP A 204 2.01 -28.16 15.81
C ASP A 204 3.24 -27.69 16.59
N SER A 205 3.47 -26.39 16.66
CA SER A 205 4.69 -25.80 17.24
C SER A 205 4.47 -25.06 18.56
N GLY A 206 3.23 -24.88 19.00
CA GLY A 206 2.87 -24.07 20.16
C GLY A 206 3.12 -22.56 20.00
N GLN A 207 3.53 -22.11 18.81
CA GLN A 207 3.93 -20.73 18.56
C GLN A 207 2.72 -19.80 18.49
N GLU A 208 2.77 -18.71 19.24
CA GLU A 208 1.79 -17.62 19.14
C GLU A 208 2.20 -16.60 18.08
N LEU A 209 1.25 -16.17 17.25
CA LEU A 209 1.49 -15.15 16.24
C LEU A 209 0.23 -14.34 15.93
N VAL A 210 0.41 -13.12 15.45
CA VAL A 210 -0.69 -12.24 15.02
C VAL A 210 -0.74 -12.26 13.49
N THR A 211 -1.90 -12.62 12.93
CA THR A 211 -2.09 -12.74 11.47
C THR A 211 -3.36 -12.03 11.02
N HIS A 212 -3.35 -11.50 9.81
CA HIS A 212 -4.55 -10.95 9.17
C HIS A 212 -5.51 -12.05 8.71
N CYS A 213 -6.82 -11.78 8.77
CA CYS A 213 -7.89 -12.69 8.35
C CYS A 213 -7.73 -13.23 6.91
N SER A 214 -7.10 -12.49 5.98
CA SER A 214 -6.88 -12.97 4.61
C SER A 214 -5.90 -14.14 4.51
N PHE A 215 -5.05 -14.34 5.52
CA PHE A 215 -4.13 -15.47 5.59
C PHE A 215 -4.72 -16.63 6.39
N LEU A 216 -5.99 -16.56 6.77
CA LEU A 216 -6.67 -17.58 7.54
C LEU A 216 -7.76 -18.21 6.69
N LEU A 217 -7.88 -19.53 6.81
CA LEU A 217 -9.02 -20.29 6.30
C LEU A 217 -9.60 -21.14 7.43
N PRO A 218 -10.93 -21.30 7.53
CA PRO A 218 -11.51 -22.27 8.45
C PRO A 218 -10.91 -23.67 8.21
N TYR A 219 -10.57 -24.38 9.29
CA TYR A 219 -10.04 -25.74 9.17
C TYR A 219 -11.10 -26.72 8.67
N TYR A 220 -12.33 -26.56 9.17
CA TYR A 220 -13.51 -27.25 8.68
C TYR A 220 -14.27 -26.33 7.73
N TYR A 221 -14.53 -26.82 6.52
CA TYR A 221 -15.37 -26.12 5.57
C TYR A 221 -16.85 -26.44 5.88
N PRO A 222 -17.74 -25.44 5.99
CA PRO A 222 -19.15 -25.69 6.28
C PRO A 222 -19.80 -26.51 5.15
N GLN A 223 -20.40 -27.65 5.48
CA GLN A 223 -20.93 -28.60 4.49
C GLN A 223 -21.98 -27.98 3.56
N HIS A 224 -22.80 -27.05 4.06
CA HIS A 224 -23.78 -26.30 3.27
C HIS A 224 -23.16 -25.40 2.19
N LEU A 225 -21.95 -24.86 2.43
CA LEU A 225 -21.24 -24.09 1.41
C LEU A 225 -20.63 -25.00 0.34
N LEU A 226 -20.26 -26.25 0.68
CA LEU A 226 -19.81 -27.23 -0.33
C LEU A 226 -20.97 -27.60 -1.27
N GLU A 227 -22.16 -27.80 -0.72
CA GLU A 227 -23.36 -28.06 -1.53
C GLU A 227 -23.68 -26.89 -2.46
N GLN A 228 -23.57 -25.66 -1.96
CA GLN A 228 -23.78 -24.47 -2.78
C GLN A 228 -22.71 -24.34 -3.87
N MET A 229 -21.42 -24.52 -3.54
CA MET A 229 -20.35 -24.53 -4.54
C MET A 229 -20.53 -25.63 -5.59
N ALA A 230 -20.97 -26.83 -5.19
CA ALA A 230 -21.24 -27.92 -6.12
C ALA A 230 -22.39 -27.58 -7.09
N ARG A 231 -23.43 -26.87 -6.61
CA ARG A 231 -24.52 -26.38 -7.46
C ARG A 231 -24.05 -25.29 -8.42
N ASP A 232 -23.25 -24.35 -7.94
CA ASP A 232 -22.70 -23.26 -8.75
C ASP A 232 -21.80 -23.81 -9.87
N ILE A 233 -20.90 -24.75 -9.55
CA ILE A 233 -20.04 -25.44 -10.54
C ILE A 233 -20.89 -26.22 -11.56
N ALA A 234 -21.96 -26.88 -11.12
CA ALA A 234 -22.85 -27.61 -12.02
C ALA A 234 -23.66 -26.67 -12.94
N LEU A 235 -23.95 -25.45 -12.51
CA LEU A 235 -24.57 -24.40 -13.33
C LEU A 235 -23.57 -23.87 -14.36
N ASP A 236 -22.36 -23.50 -13.94
CA ASP A 236 -21.31 -23.01 -14.84
C ASP A 236 -21.00 -24.05 -15.95
N LEU A 237 -20.87 -25.33 -15.60
CA LEU A 237 -20.65 -26.41 -16.57
C LEU A 237 -21.84 -26.60 -17.55
N ARG A 238 -23.07 -26.32 -17.12
CA ARG A 238 -24.24 -26.37 -18.01
C ARG A 238 -24.28 -25.19 -18.96
N GLU A 239 -23.96 -23.98 -18.47
CA GLU A 239 -23.89 -22.77 -19.29
C GLU A 239 -22.79 -22.88 -20.34
N GLU A 240 -21.62 -23.41 -19.98
CA GLU A 240 -20.53 -23.72 -20.91
C GLU A 240 -20.94 -24.77 -21.96
N ALA A 241 -21.68 -25.82 -21.56
CA ALA A 241 -22.15 -26.85 -22.49
C ALA A 241 -23.23 -26.33 -23.45
N THR A 242 -24.13 -25.45 -23.01
CA THR A 242 -25.13 -24.80 -23.88
C THR A 242 -24.49 -23.78 -24.81
N GLY A 243 -23.52 -23.00 -24.32
CA GLY A 243 -22.78 -22.04 -25.15
C GLY A 243 -21.91 -22.72 -26.21
N ALA A 244 -21.44 -23.94 -25.97
CA ALA A 244 -20.74 -24.74 -26.97
C ALA A 244 -21.67 -25.38 -28.01
N ALA A 245 -22.95 -25.62 -27.67
CA ALA A 245 -23.94 -26.19 -28.58
C ALA A 245 -24.57 -25.15 -29.53
N ASP A 246 -24.52 -23.86 -29.19
CA ASP A 246 -24.99 -22.74 -30.05
C ASP A 246 -23.94 -22.30 -31.10
N ILE A 247 -22.79 -22.98 -31.17
CA ILE A 247 -21.67 -22.68 -32.09
C ILE A 247 -21.57 -23.70 -33.26
N ASP A 248 -22.37 -24.77 -33.24
CA ASP A 248 -22.53 -25.73 -34.35
C ASP A 248 -23.85 -25.50 -35.13
#